data_AF-A0A0G1PL55-F1
#
_entry.id   AF-A0A0G1PL55-F1
#
_cell.length_a   1.000
_cell.length_b   1.000
_cell.length_c   1.000
_cell.angle_alpha   90.00
_cell.angle_beta   90.00
_cell.angle_gamma   90.00
#
_symmetry.space_group_name_H-M   'P 1'
#
loop_
_entity.id
_entity.type
_entity.pdbx_description
1 polymer ?
#
loop_
_entity_poly.entity_id
_entity_poly.type
_entity_poly.pdbx_seq_one_letter_code
_entity_poly.pdbx_strand_id
1 'polypeptide(L)'
;MSPLSLQETYYREIGIHRYSLMDRTEIVGVSANTWEEFRRMIDFVSPDTPIVAGPELITCAGDAFTDLVTNRNLINERLDEMLEFSATRIKTLFVIGTPLFVDSGRPRNSALLIKGGKIVDVTNKRSGASIEENNSFDLVADERSLLLPGTKTAILICADLPTAAMFAYPKNDFFDRTLELSNRQRLTGRDVQLIPPSATSLLVIACWGTGGSWVQEGNADEYYRMQLRNIVWRLTVATKIKEVVVVDRVPCGLTEEQKKITPEQPYNGIIKNPLV
;
A
#
# COMPACT_ATOMS: atom_id res chain seq x y z
N MET A 1 -16.09 -12.93 16.48
CA MET A 1 -14.63 -13.06 16.22
C MET A 1 -13.96 -11.77 16.65
N SER A 2 -12.80 -11.79 17.30
CA SER A 2 -12.11 -10.58 17.77
C SER A 2 -10.85 -10.30 16.95
N PRO A 3 -10.35 -9.05 16.89
CA PRO A 3 -9.08 -8.72 16.24
C PRO A 3 -7.91 -9.56 16.77
N LEU A 4 -7.93 -9.95 18.04
CA LEU A 4 -6.93 -10.80 18.69
C LEU A 4 -6.91 -12.25 18.15
N SER A 5 -8.01 -12.70 17.53
CA SER A 5 -8.09 -14.04 16.97
C SER A 5 -7.46 -14.18 15.58
N LEU A 6 -7.04 -13.10 14.92
CA LEU A 6 -6.33 -13.18 13.64
C LEU A 6 -4.93 -13.79 13.81
N GLN A 7 -4.57 -14.71 12.90
CA GLN A 7 -3.21 -15.21 12.78
C GLN A 7 -2.35 -14.17 12.06
N GLU A 8 -1.18 -13.87 12.60
CA GLU A 8 -0.31 -12.83 12.08
C GLU A 8 1.13 -13.35 12.02
N THR A 9 1.77 -13.14 10.87
CA THR A 9 3.21 -13.24 10.73
C THR A 9 3.71 -11.85 10.36
N TYR A 10 4.47 -11.24 11.25
CA TYR A 10 4.87 -9.84 11.16
C TYR A 10 6.36 -9.69 11.45
N TYR A 11 7.03 -8.87 10.63
CA TYR A 11 8.43 -8.52 10.68
C TYR A 11 8.57 -6.99 10.85
N ARG A 12 9.10 -6.57 11.98
CA ARG A 12 9.34 -5.16 12.33
C ARG A 12 10.67 -4.67 11.77
N GLU A 13 10.88 -4.85 10.47
CA GLU A 13 12.14 -4.53 9.80
C GLU A 13 11.98 -4.35 8.29
N ILE A 14 12.89 -3.56 7.70
CA ILE A 14 13.14 -3.55 6.26
C ILE A 14 13.76 -4.88 5.81
N GLY A 15 13.57 -5.26 4.55
CA GLY A 15 14.14 -6.50 4.03
C GLY A 15 13.27 -7.20 2.99
N ILE A 16 13.65 -8.44 2.69
CA ILE A 16 12.98 -9.30 1.70
C ILE A 16 12.15 -10.34 2.44
N HIS A 17 10.83 -10.22 2.32
CA HIS A 17 9.87 -11.03 3.06
C HIS A 17 9.05 -11.89 2.09
N ARG A 18 8.86 -13.17 2.41
CA ARG A 18 8.15 -14.12 1.54
C ARG A 18 6.80 -14.48 2.16
N TYR A 19 5.74 -14.35 1.37
CA TYR A 19 4.37 -14.62 1.79
C TYR A 19 3.76 -15.68 0.87
N SER A 20 3.09 -16.66 1.48
CA SER A 20 2.27 -17.65 0.77
C SER A 20 0.81 -17.47 1.16
N LEU A 21 -0.01 -17.16 0.17
CA LEU A 21 -1.45 -17.00 0.31
C LEU A 21 -2.15 -18.38 0.38
N MET A 22 -3.39 -18.41 0.82
CA MET A 22 -4.19 -19.64 0.91
C MET A 22 -4.41 -20.32 -0.45
N ASP A 23 -4.47 -19.54 -1.53
CA ASP A 23 -4.58 -20.06 -2.90
C ASP A 23 -3.21 -20.46 -3.51
N ARG A 24 -2.16 -20.48 -2.68
CA ARG A 24 -0.76 -20.76 -3.03
C ARG A 24 -0.10 -19.69 -3.90
N THR A 25 -0.74 -18.52 -4.09
CA THR A 25 -0.03 -17.37 -4.66
C THR A 25 1.14 -17.01 -3.77
N GLU A 26 2.34 -16.94 -4.36
CA GLU A 26 3.55 -16.49 -3.67
C GLU A 26 3.82 -15.02 -3.97
N ILE A 27 4.06 -14.23 -2.93
CA ILE A 27 4.42 -12.81 -3.03
C ILE A 27 5.72 -12.60 -2.25
N VAL A 28 6.69 -11.93 -2.87
CA VAL A 28 7.88 -11.45 -2.18
C VAL A 28 7.77 -9.93 -2.01
N GLY A 29 7.66 -9.48 -0.76
CA GLY A 29 7.74 -8.07 -0.42
C GLY A 29 9.20 -7.64 -0.28
N VAL A 30 9.58 -6.54 -0.92
CA VAL A 30 10.89 -5.91 -0.73
C VAL A 30 10.66 -4.56 -0.06
N SER A 31 10.80 -4.55 1.26
CA SER A 31 10.64 -3.35 2.09
C SER A 31 11.96 -2.61 2.19
N ALA A 32 11.94 -1.33 1.84
CA ALA A 32 13.10 -0.44 1.86
C ALA A 32 12.64 0.99 2.09
N ASN A 33 13.46 1.78 2.78
CA ASN A 33 13.11 3.17 3.09
C ASN A 33 13.55 4.13 1.98
N THR A 34 14.58 3.77 1.20
CA THR A 34 15.04 4.53 0.03
C THR A 34 15.01 3.71 -1.26
N TRP A 35 15.06 4.42 -2.39
CA TRP A 35 15.19 3.81 -3.71
C TRP A 35 16.45 2.94 -3.83
N GLU A 36 17.59 3.43 -3.34
CA GLU A 36 18.89 2.78 -3.49
C GLU A 36 18.97 1.49 -2.65
N GLU A 37 18.30 1.48 -1.49
CA GLU A 37 18.10 0.25 -0.70
C GLU A 37 17.22 -0.74 -1.44
N PHE A 38 16.09 -0.30 -1.98
CA PHE A 38 15.16 -1.14 -2.73
C PHE A 38 15.86 -1.79 -3.94
N ARG A 39 16.56 -0.98 -4.74
CA ARG A 39 17.26 -1.42 -5.94
C ARG A 39 18.35 -2.45 -5.63
N ARG A 40 19.04 -2.31 -4.49
CA ARG A 40 20.04 -3.29 -4.04
C ARG A 40 19.38 -4.58 -3.55
N MET A 41 18.29 -4.47 -2.78
CA MET A 41 17.62 -5.64 -2.22
C MET A 41 16.96 -6.51 -3.30
N ILE A 42 16.36 -5.89 -4.31
CA ILE A 42 15.63 -6.61 -5.36
C ILE A 42 16.56 -7.51 -6.20
N ASP A 43 17.86 -7.21 -6.27
CA ASP A 43 18.85 -8.07 -6.93
C ASP A 43 18.98 -9.46 -6.27
N PHE A 44 18.72 -9.55 -4.96
CA PHE A 44 18.77 -10.81 -4.21
C PHE A 44 17.47 -11.64 -4.31
N VAL A 45 16.44 -11.10 -4.96
CA VAL A 45 15.20 -11.84 -5.21
C VAL A 45 15.40 -12.79 -6.40
N SER A 46 15.03 -14.06 -6.20
CA SER A 46 15.12 -15.09 -7.24
C SER A 46 14.41 -14.66 -8.53
N PRO A 47 15.03 -14.80 -9.71
CA PRO A 47 14.42 -14.53 -11.01
C PRO A 47 13.16 -15.34 -11.34
N ASP A 48 12.95 -16.46 -10.65
CA ASP A 48 11.76 -17.32 -10.83
C ASP A 48 10.62 -16.95 -9.87
N THR A 49 10.79 -15.91 -9.03
CA THR A 49 9.74 -15.43 -8.13
C THR A 49 8.56 -14.91 -8.96
N PRO A 50 7.32 -15.37 -8.74
CA PRO A 50 6.18 -14.99 -9.58
C PRO A 50 5.75 -13.54 -9.37
N ILE A 51 5.70 -13.06 -8.13
CA ILE A 51 5.27 -11.70 -7.79
C ILE A 51 6.25 -11.07 -6.80
N VAL A 52 6.72 -9.88 -7.14
CA VAL A 52 7.57 -9.06 -6.28
C VAL A 52 6.89 -7.71 -6.06
N ALA A 53 6.69 -7.30 -4.82
CA ALA A 53 6.02 -6.06 -4.48
C ALA A 53 6.97 -5.15 -3.68
N GLY A 54 7.04 -3.89 -4.08
CA GLY A 54 7.67 -2.83 -3.30
C GLY A 54 6.65 -2.01 -2.50
N PRO A 55 7.12 -1.20 -1.55
CA PRO A 55 6.27 -0.28 -0.81
C PRO A 55 5.72 0.84 -1.71
N GLU A 56 4.77 1.58 -1.17
CA GLU A 56 4.20 2.74 -1.82
C GLU A 56 5.26 3.82 -2.10
N LEU A 57 5.17 4.46 -3.27
CA LEU A 57 6.00 5.60 -3.67
C LEU A 57 7.51 5.36 -3.51
N ILE A 58 8.00 4.14 -3.75
CA ILE A 58 9.42 3.79 -3.54
C ILE A 58 10.36 4.55 -4.50
N THR A 59 9.89 4.89 -5.70
CA THR A 59 10.66 5.64 -6.72
C THR A 59 10.90 7.10 -6.34
N CYS A 60 10.13 7.66 -5.41
CA CYS A 60 10.35 9.00 -4.86
C CYS A 60 10.55 8.96 -3.34
N ALA A 61 11.01 7.82 -2.81
CA ALA A 61 11.22 7.68 -1.39
C ALA A 61 12.33 8.62 -0.91
N GLY A 62 11.97 9.52 0.02
CA GLY A 62 12.85 10.58 0.53
C GLY A 62 12.56 11.97 -0.03
N ASP A 63 11.77 12.06 -1.09
CA ASP A 63 11.36 13.34 -1.68
C ASP A 63 10.14 13.92 -0.95
N ALA A 64 10.11 15.24 -0.77
CA ALA A 64 8.91 15.93 -0.31
C ALA A 64 7.83 15.90 -1.40
N PHE A 65 6.55 15.84 -1.01
CA PHE A 65 5.45 15.81 -1.99
C PHE A 65 5.37 17.09 -2.84
N THR A 66 5.88 18.21 -2.34
CA THR A 66 5.99 19.48 -3.08
C THR A 66 6.96 19.40 -4.25
N ASP A 67 7.91 18.47 -4.21
CA ASP A 67 9.04 18.42 -5.16
C ASP A 67 8.81 17.39 -6.27
N LEU A 68 7.73 16.60 -6.21
CA LEU A 68 7.46 15.51 -7.14
C LEU A 68 7.48 15.94 -8.61
N VAL A 69 6.91 17.11 -8.93
CA VAL A 69 6.87 17.60 -10.31
C VAL A 69 8.27 18.01 -10.78
N THR A 70 9.06 18.65 -9.92
CA THR A 70 10.44 19.04 -10.20
C THR A 70 11.35 17.82 -10.33
N ASN A 71 11.10 16.77 -9.54
CA ASN A 71 11.85 15.52 -9.54
C ASN A 71 11.34 14.49 -10.57
N ARG A 72 10.44 14.88 -11.48
CA ARG A 72 9.84 14.00 -12.49
C ARG A 72 10.88 13.18 -13.26
N ASN A 73 11.98 13.80 -13.67
CA ASN A 73 13.02 13.12 -14.46
C ASN A 73 13.69 12.01 -13.65
N LEU A 74 14.03 12.26 -12.38
CA LEU A 74 14.62 11.26 -11.50
C LEU A 74 13.65 10.11 -11.23
N ILE A 75 12.37 10.42 -11.00
CA ILE A 75 11.33 9.40 -10.76
C ILE A 75 11.16 8.51 -12.00
N ASN A 76 11.16 9.09 -13.20
CA ASN A 76 11.07 8.34 -14.44
C ASN A 76 12.33 7.50 -14.71
N GLU A 77 13.53 8.02 -14.41
CA GLU A 77 14.78 7.26 -14.52
C GLU A 77 14.74 6.00 -13.64
N ARG A 78 14.29 6.13 -12.39
CA ARG A 78 14.11 4.99 -11.46
C ARG A 78 13.06 3.99 -11.97
N LEU A 79 12.03 4.45 -12.66
CA LEU A 79 11.06 3.58 -13.32
C LEU A 79 11.66 2.87 -14.53
N ASP A 80 12.48 3.54 -15.33
CA ASP A 80 13.21 2.94 -16.45
C ASP A 80 14.17 1.85 -15.96
N GLU A 81 14.88 2.08 -14.85
CA GLU A 81 15.69 1.06 -14.18
C GLU A 81 14.85 -0.20 -13.82
N MET A 82 13.61 -0.03 -13.36
CA MET A 82 12.71 -1.16 -13.09
C MET A 82 12.27 -1.89 -14.36
N LEU A 83 12.06 -1.16 -15.46
CA LEU A 83 11.70 -1.76 -16.74
C LEU A 83 12.87 -2.62 -17.25
N GLU A 84 14.09 -2.07 -17.25
CA GLU A 84 15.29 -2.81 -17.63
C GLU A 84 15.50 -4.03 -16.73
N PHE A 85 15.37 -3.85 -15.41
CA PHE A 85 15.49 -4.95 -14.45
C PHE A 85 14.45 -6.04 -14.70
N SER A 86 13.19 -5.66 -14.94
CA SER A 86 12.10 -6.60 -15.23
C SER A 86 12.31 -7.35 -16.55
N ALA A 87 12.94 -6.74 -17.56
CA ALA A 87 13.25 -7.41 -18.82
C ALA A 87 14.14 -8.66 -18.63
N THR A 88 15.00 -8.66 -17.60
CA THR A 88 15.85 -9.80 -17.24
C THR A 88 15.11 -10.91 -16.47
N ARG A 89 13.88 -10.66 -16.01
CA ARG A 89 13.08 -11.54 -15.13
C ARG A 89 11.67 -11.74 -15.69
N ILE A 90 11.58 -12.30 -16.89
CA ILE A 90 10.33 -12.41 -17.67
C ILE A 90 9.17 -13.15 -16.97
N LYS A 91 9.47 -13.99 -15.98
CA LYS A 91 8.47 -14.74 -15.21
C LYS A 91 7.89 -13.92 -14.05
N THR A 92 8.61 -12.89 -13.60
CA THR A 92 8.23 -12.07 -12.46
C THR A 92 7.32 -10.92 -12.87
N LEU A 93 6.23 -10.74 -12.13
CA LEU A 93 5.43 -9.52 -12.11
C LEU A 93 5.89 -8.65 -10.95
N PHE A 94 6.34 -7.43 -11.26
CA PHE A 94 6.69 -6.43 -10.25
C PHE A 94 5.50 -5.51 -9.98
N VAL A 95 5.24 -5.22 -8.72
CA VAL A 95 4.27 -4.22 -8.26
C VAL A 95 5.06 -3.08 -7.63
N ILE A 96 5.16 -1.94 -8.32
CA ILE A 96 6.01 -0.83 -7.94
C ILE A 96 5.17 0.41 -7.63
N GLY A 97 5.27 0.90 -6.39
CA GLY A 97 4.66 2.15 -5.97
C GLY A 97 5.42 3.36 -6.52
N THR A 98 4.75 4.27 -7.24
CA THR A 98 5.37 5.46 -7.84
C THR A 98 4.34 6.56 -8.08
N PRO A 99 4.75 7.84 -8.10
CA PRO A 99 4.00 8.87 -8.80
C PRO A 99 3.89 8.52 -10.28
N LEU A 100 2.69 8.61 -10.85
CA LEU A 100 2.43 8.52 -12.29
C LEU A 100 2.01 9.89 -12.79
N PHE A 101 2.81 10.49 -13.66
CA PHE A 101 2.51 11.82 -14.20
C PHE A 101 1.45 11.72 -15.30
N VAL A 102 0.34 12.42 -15.09
CA VAL A 102 -0.79 12.51 -16.03
C VAL A 102 -1.00 13.97 -16.45
N ASP A 103 -1.82 14.20 -17.47
CA ASP A 103 -2.01 15.52 -18.07
C ASP A 103 -2.69 16.55 -17.14
N SER A 104 -3.23 16.12 -15.99
CA SER A 104 -3.92 17.00 -15.04
C SER A 104 -3.00 17.96 -14.27
N GLY A 105 -1.67 17.89 -14.48
CA GLY A 105 -0.69 18.75 -13.83
C GLY A 105 -0.29 18.30 -12.41
N ARG A 106 -0.98 17.31 -11.84
CA ARG A 106 -0.59 16.61 -10.61
C ARG A 106 -0.39 15.13 -10.90
N PRO A 107 0.62 14.47 -10.31
CA PRO A 107 0.77 13.03 -10.46
C PRO A 107 -0.35 12.28 -9.73
N ARG A 108 -0.54 11.01 -10.09
CA ARG A 108 -1.33 10.03 -9.33
C ARG A 108 -0.40 9.18 -8.47
N ASN A 109 -0.75 8.94 -7.22
CA ASN A 109 -0.05 7.92 -6.42
C ASN A 109 -0.51 6.55 -6.92
N SER A 110 0.40 5.75 -7.49
CA SER A 110 0.04 4.58 -8.29
C SER A 110 0.87 3.36 -7.93
N ALA A 111 0.30 2.17 -8.15
CA ALA A 111 1.03 0.92 -8.22
C ALA A 111 1.07 0.47 -9.69
N LEU A 112 2.26 0.36 -10.25
CA LEU A 112 2.47 -0.12 -11.61
C LEU A 112 2.74 -1.62 -11.59
N LEU A 113 2.09 -2.35 -12.49
CA LEU A 113 2.41 -3.73 -12.79
C LEU A 113 3.42 -3.75 -13.92
N ILE A 114 4.63 -4.25 -13.64
CA ILE A 114 5.72 -4.30 -14.61
C ILE A 114 6.09 -5.75 -14.87
N LYS A 115 6.11 -6.16 -16.15
CA LYS A 115 6.49 -7.52 -16.55
C LYS A 115 7.25 -7.50 -17.88
N GLY A 116 8.39 -8.18 -17.92
CA GLY A 116 9.21 -8.30 -19.12
C GLY A 116 9.61 -6.94 -19.72
N GLY A 117 9.89 -5.97 -18.85
CA GLY A 117 10.30 -4.61 -19.23
C GLY A 117 9.19 -3.72 -19.79
N LYS A 118 7.94 -4.01 -19.46
CA LYS A 118 6.80 -3.17 -19.83
C LYS A 118 5.89 -2.96 -18.64
N ILE A 119 5.32 -1.76 -18.53
CA ILE A 119 4.15 -1.52 -17.69
C ILE A 119 2.98 -2.23 -18.38
N VAL A 120 2.41 -3.24 -17.74
CA VAL A 120 1.30 -4.04 -18.28
C VAL A 120 -0.05 -3.62 -17.73
N ASP A 121 -0.08 -2.98 -16.55
CA ASP A 121 -1.30 -2.44 -15.96
C ASP A 121 -0.97 -1.42 -14.85
N VAL A 122 -1.97 -0.67 -14.42
CA VAL A 122 -1.84 0.39 -13.41
C VAL A 122 -3.05 0.39 -12.50
N THR A 123 -2.82 0.61 -11.21
CA THR A 123 -3.89 1.01 -10.29
C THR A 123 -3.48 2.28 -9.55
N ASN A 124 -4.43 3.19 -9.37
CA ASN A 124 -4.18 4.49 -8.73
C ASN A 124 -4.81 4.55 -7.34
N LYS A 125 -4.25 5.34 -6.42
CA LYS A 125 -4.75 5.50 -5.05
C LYS A 125 -6.07 6.27 -5.06
N ARG A 126 -7.01 5.85 -4.22
CA ARG A 126 -8.37 6.42 -4.16
C ARG A 126 -8.54 7.43 -3.05
N SER A 127 -7.82 7.21 -1.94
CA SER A 127 -7.91 8.06 -0.76
C SER A 127 -6.53 8.52 -0.31
N GLY A 128 -6.40 9.80 0.01
CA GLY A 128 -5.22 10.32 0.70
C GLY A 128 -5.24 9.94 2.19
N ALA A 129 -4.06 9.83 2.79
CA ALA A 129 -3.89 9.65 4.23
C ALA A 129 -3.81 10.99 4.98
N SER A 130 -3.37 12.06 4.30
CA SER A 130 -3.16 13.39 4.87
C SER A 130 -3.70 14.51 3.98
N ILE A 131 -3.82 15.71 4.55
CA ILE A 131 -4.16 16.92 3.78
C ILE A 131 -3.11 17.18 2.71
N GLU A 132 -1.82 17.01 3.05
CA GLU A 132 -0.71 17.18 2.12
C GLU A 132 -0.84 16.23 0.92
N GLU A 133 -1.06 14.93 1.18
CA GLU A 133 -1.22 13.95 0.10
C GLU A 133 -2.41 14.28 -0.79
N ASN A 134 -3.54 14.66 -0.19
CA ASN A 134 -4.74 15.07 -0.94
C ASN A 134 -4.46 16.28 -1.83
N ASN A 135 -3.59 17.20 -1.44
CA ASN A 135 -3.27 18.39 -2.23
C ASN A 135 -2.28 18.07 -3.35
N SER A 136 -1.32 17.19 -3.10
CA SER A 136 -0.23 16.85 -4.02
C SER A 136 -0.61 15.85 -5.11
N PHE A 137 -1.56 14.93 -4.84
CA PHE A 137 -1.96 13.90 -5.78
C PHE A 137 -3.36 14.08 -6.37
N ASP A 138 -3.49 13.68 -7.64
CA ASP A 138 -4.77 13.45 -8.30
C ASP A 138 -5.30 12.06 -7.91
N LEU A 139 -6.23 12.03 -6.95
CA LEU A 139 -6.80 10.79 -6.40
C LEU A 139 -8.05 10.39 -7.18
N VAL A 140 -8.18 9.09 -7.47
CA VAL A 140 -9.28 8.55 -8.28
C VAL A 140 -10.32 7.84 -7.41
N ALA A 141 -11.03 8.64 -6.62
CA ALA A 141 -11.97 8.18 -5.60
C ALA A 141 -12.89 7.00 -6.00
N ASP A 142 -13.35 6.94 -7.25
CA ASP A 142 -14.33 5.95 -7.73
C ASP A 142 -13.71 4.77 -8.51
N GLU A 143 -12.39 4.76 -8.71
CA GLU A 143 -11.72 3.69 -9.44
C GLU A 143 -11.67 2.44 -8.56
N ARG A 144 -12.18 1.31 -9.06
CA ARG A 144 -12.01 0.01 -8.37
C ARG A 144 -10.55 -0.43 -8.43
N SER A 145 -10.06 -1.07 -7.37
CA SER A 145 -8.70 -1.59 -7.37
C SER A 145 -8.46 -2.76 -8.33
N LEU A 146 -7.23 -2.86 -8.80
CA LEU A 146 -6.81 -3.90 -9.72
C LEU A 146 -6.64 -5.24 -9.01
N LEU A 147 -7.06 -6.32 -9.67
CA LEU A 147 -6.73 -7.69 -9.30
C LEU A 147 -5.42 -8.09 -9.96
N LEU A 148 -4.49 -8.62 -9.16
CA LEU A 148 -3.26 -9.21 -9.69
C LEU A 148 -3.62 -10.31 -10.70
N PRO A 149 -3.07 -10.27 -11.94
CA PRO A 149 -3.42 -11.20 -13.01
C PRO A 149 -3.33 -12.67 -12.59
N GLY A 150 -4.38 -13.43 -12.84
CA GLY A 150 -4.44 -14.86 -12.51
C GLY A 150 -4.63 -15.19 -11.03
N THR A 151 -4.89 -14.20 -10.18
CA THR A 151 -5.09 -14.39 -8.73
C THR A 151 -6.45 -13.84 -8.28
N LYS A 152 -6.77 -14.00 -6.99
CA LYS A 152 -7.86 -13.29 -6.31
C LYS A 152 -7.36 -12.20 -5.36
N THR A 153 -6.18 -11.66 -5.64
CA THR A 153 -5.52 -10.66 -4.80
C THR A 153 -5.71 -9.27 -5.36
N ALA A 154 -6.41 -8.40 -4.64
CA ALA A 154 -6.56 -7.00 -5.03
C ALA A 154 -5.45 -6.13 -4.45
N ILE A 155 -5.01 -5.12 -5.19
CA ILE A 155 -3.93 -4.21 -4.76
C ILE A 155 -4.52 -2.96 -4.15
N LEU A 156 -4.18 -2.65 -2.91
CA LEU A 156 -4.56 -1.41 -2.25
C LEU A 156 -3.31 -0.60 -1.93
N ILE A 157 -3.44 0.73 -1.98
CA ILE A 157 -2.34 1.64 -1.68
C ILE A 157 -2.65 2.33 -0.35
N CYS A 158 -1.95 1.93 0.71
CA CYS A 158 -1.97 2.53 2.05
C CYS A 158 -3.40 2.87 2.54
N ALA A 159 -3.79 4.14 2.52
CA ALA A 159 -5.08 4.63 3.00
C ALA A 159 -6.30 4.01 2.30
N ASP A 160 -6.13 3.37 1.14
CA ASP A 160 -7.18 2.56 0.52
C ASP A 160 -7.65 1.42 1.46
N LEU A 161 -6.78 0.82 2.27
CA LEU A 161 -7.13 -0.29 3.18
C LEU A 161 -8.17 0.11 4.26
N PRO A 162 -7.91 1.11 5.13
CA PRO A 162 -8.92 1.58 6.08
C PRO A 162 -10.17 2.11 5.39
N THR A 163 -10.04 2.73 4.21
CA THR A 163 -11.19 3.20 3.43
C THR A 163 -12.06 2.01 3.00
N ALA A 164 -11.45 0.96 2.47
CA ALA A 164 -12.17 -0.25 2.08
C ALA A 164 -12.91 -0.88 3.26
N ALA A 165 -12.32 -0.87 4.45
CA ALA A 165 -12.97 -1.36 5.66
C ALA A 165 -14.18 -0.49 6.08
N MET A 166 -14.13 0.82 5.87
CA MET A 166 -15.29 1.70 6.10
C MET A 166 -16.43 1.40 5.13
N PHE A 167 -16.13 1.22 3.84
CA PHE A 167 -17.12 0.92 2.81
C PHE A 167 -17.62 -0.53 2.84
N ALA A 168 -17.02 -1.42 3.63
CA ALA A 168 -17.49 -2.80 3.79
C ALA A 168 -18.78 -2.91 4.62
N TYR A 169 -19.15 -1.86 5.37
CA TYR A 169 -20.35 -1.81 6.21
C TYR A 169 -21.37 -0.80 5.65
N PRO A 170 -22.66 -0.93 5.99
CA PRO A 170 -23.68 0.03 5.59
C PRO A 170 -23.34 1.46 6.05
N LYS A 171 -23.56 2.44 5.15
CA LYS A 171 -23.39 3.87 5.44
C LYS A 171 -24.44 4.28 6.48
N ASN A 172 -24.01 4.97 7.53
CA ASN A 172 -24.88 5.56 8.56
C ASN A 172 -24.75 7.10 8.53
N ASP A 173 -25.54 7.78 9.37
CA ASP A 173 -25.57 9.25 9.44
C ASP A 173 -24.21 9.91 9.75
N PHE A 174 -23.24 9.14 10.28
CA PHE A 174 -21.89 9.62 10.60
C PHE A 174 -20.84 9.24 9.55
N PHE A 175 -21.21 8.51 8.49
CA PHE A 175 -20.26 7.97 7.52
C PHE A 175 -19.47 9.07 6.82
N ASP A 176 -20.18 10.02 6.22
CA ASP A 176 -19.57 11.15 5.50
C ASP A 176 -18.72 12.01 6.44
N ARG A 177 -19.20 12.23 7.69
CA ARG A 177 -18.43 12.96 8.69
C ARG A 177 -17.13 12.24 9.06
N THR A 178 -17.16 10.90 9.10
CA THR A 178 -15.97 10.08 9.35
C THR A 178 -14.98 10.17 8.19
N LEU A 179 -15.48 10.21 6.95
CA LEU A 179 -14.63 10.43 5.78
C LEU A 179 -13.94 11.79 5.87
N GLU A 180 -14.67 12.86 6.15
CA GLU A 180 -14.10 14.20 6.33
C GLU A 180 -13.01 14.24 7.42
N LEU A 181 -13.32 13.75 8.62
CA LEU A 181 -12.40 13.79 9.76
C LEU A 181 -11.15 12.93 9.57
N SER A 182 -11.19 11.99 8.62
CA SER A 182 -10.09 11.10 8.31
C SER A 182 -9.32 11.49 7.04
N ASN A 183 -9.48 12.73 6.55
CA ASN A 183 -8.88 13.28 5.33
C ASN A 183 -9.32 12.54 4.04
N ARG A 184 -10.58 12.10 4.00
CA ARG A 184 -11.19 11.34 2.90
C ARG A 184 -12.38 12.06 2.27
N GLN A 185 -12.48 13.38 2.42
CA GLN A 185 -13.63 14.16 1.95
C GLN A 185 -13.90 14.04 0.44
N ARG A 186 -12.91 13.63 -0.37
CA ARG A 186 -13.11 13.36 -1.81
C ARG A 186 -14.08 12.20 -2.07
N LEU A 187 -14.31 11.35 -1.07
CA LEU A 187 -15.17 10.17 -1.11
C LEU A 187 -16.58 10.43 -0.56
N THR A 188 -16.82 11.60 0.06
CA THR A 188 -18.11 11.97 0.65
C THR A 188 -19.22 11.93 -0.39
N GLY A 189 -20.34 11.29 -0.06
CA GLY A 189 -21.49 11.13 -0.96
C GLY A 189 -21.25 10.24 -2.19
N ARG A 190 -20.08 9.62 -2.33
CA ARG A 190 -19.78 8.70 -3.44
C ARG A 190 -20.15 7.27 -3.12
N ASP A 191 -20.42 6.49 -4.16
CA ASP A 191 -20.57 5.05 -4.04
C ASP A 191 -19.33 4.35 -4.58
N VAL A 192 -18.43 4.00 -3.65
CA VAL A 192 -17.10 3.53 -3.99
C VAL A 192 -16.99 2.04 -3.72
N GLN A 193 -16.53 1.31 -4.73
CA GLN A 193 -16.22 -0.10 -4.60
C GLN A 193 -14.71 -0.32 -4.74
N LEU A 194 -13.99 -0.17 -3.63
CA LEU A 194 -12.53 -0.33 -3.60
C LEU A 194 -12.09 -1.76 -3.84
N ILE A 195 -12.78 -2.74 -3.24
CA ILE A 195 -12.43 -4.15 -3.34
C ILE A 195 -13.26 -4.83 -4.44
N PRO A 196 -12.63 -5.43 -5.45
CA PRO A 196 -13.31 -6.24 -6.46
C PRO A 196 -14.14 -7.38 -5.83
N PRO A 197 -15.36 -7.68 -6.32
CA PRO A 197 -16.22 -8.73 -5.76
C PRO A 197 -15.61 -10.14 -5.69
N SER A 198 -14.65 -10.42 -6.58
CA SER A 198 -13.96 -11.70 -6.68
C SER A 198 -12.72 -11.79 -5.79
N ALA A 199 -12.28 -10.69 -5.17
CA ALA A 199 -11.11 -10.67 -4.31
C ALA A 199 -11.35 -11.51 -3.04
N THR A 200 -10.36 -12.31 -2.69
CA THR A 200 -10.29 -13.05 -1.41
C THR A 200 -9.05 -12.71 -0.61
N SER A 201 -8.09 -12.01 -1.22
CA SER A 201 -6.85 -11.61 -0.58
C SER A 201 -6.51 -10.17 -0.98
N LEU A 202 -5.74 -9.47 -0.16
CA LEU A 202 -5.29 -8.11 -0.45
C LEU A 202 -3.76 -8.05 -0.40
N LEU A 203 -3.16 -7.35 -1.36
CA LEU A 203 -1.79 -6.86 -1.29
C LEU A 203 -1.86 -5.36 -1.02
N VAL A 204 -1.36 -4.94 0.13
CA VAL A 204 -1.29 -3.54 0.52
C VAL A 204 0.15 -3.09 0.38
N ILE A 205 0.40 -2.17 -0.55
CA ILE A 205 1.66 -1.44 -0.58
C ILE A 205 1.46 -0.17 0.24
N ALA A 206 2.36 0.09 1.19
CA ALA A 206 2.24 1.21 2.10
C ALA A 206 3.57 1.93 2.24
N CYS A 207 3.49 3.22 2.53
CA CYS A 207 4.63 4.00 2.99
C CYS A 207 4.29 4.79 4.23
N TRP A 208 3.39 4.25 5.05
CA TRP A 208 2.85 4.90 6.23
C TRP A 208 2.06 3.90 7.06
N GLY A 209 2.43 3.83 8.33
CA GLY A 209 1.50 3.49 9.38
C GLY A 209 0.99 4.73 10.07
N THR A 210 -0.32 4.95 10.09
CA THR A 210 -0.88 6.13 10.72
C THR A 210 -0.58 6.15 12.22
N GLY A 211 0.36 7.00 12.59
CA GLY A 211 0.32 7.73 13.85
C GLY A 211 -0.88 8.66 13.84
N GLY A 212 -1.84 8.45 14.74
CA GLY A 212 -2.86 9.44 15.03
C GLY A 212 -2.33 10.49 16.00
N SER A 213 -2.97 11.67 16.06
CA SER A 213 -2.75 12.63 17.16
C SER A 213 -3.03 12.05 18.56
N TRP A 214 -3.64 10.87 18.60
CA TRP A 214 -3.96 10.08 19.79
C TRP A 214 -2.88 9.07 20.18
N VAL A 215 -1.80 8.96 19.38
CA VAL A 215 -0.68 8.07 19.69
C VAL A 215 0.16 8.70 20.79
N GLN A 216 0.29 7.96 21.89
CA GLN A 216 1.25 8.30 22.93
C GLN A 216 2.67 8.05 22.42
N GLU A 217 3.58 8.98 22.70
CA GLU A 217 4.99 8.85 22.34
C GLU A 217 5.55 7.50 22.83
N GLY A 218 6.29 6.81 21.95
CA GLY A 218 6.83 5.46 22.21
C GLY A 218 5.86 4.30 21.95
N ASN A 219 4.58 4.55 21.66
CA ASN A 219 3.59 3.51 21.40
C ASN A 219 3.18 3.39 19.92
N ALA A 220 3.85 4.11 19.01
CA ALA A 220 3.44 4.23 17.61
C ALA A 220 3.39 2.89 16.86
N ASP A 221 4.40 2.03 17.04
CA ASP A 221 4.46 0.72 16.40
C ASP A 221 3.32 -0.21 16.83
N GLU A 222 3.10 -0.35 18.14
CA GLU A 222 2.03 -1.22 18.65
C GLU A 222 0.65 -0.66 18.31
N TYR A 223 0.48 0.66 18.37
CA TYR A 223 -0.74 1.31 17.94
C TYR A 223 -1.04 1.02 16.47
N TYR A 224 -0.05 1.18 15.60
CA TYR A 224 -0.21 0.92 14.17
C TYR A 224 -0.53 -0.54 13.88
N ARG A 225 0.20 -1.48 14.50
CA ARG A 225 -0.09 -2.92 14.41
C ARG A 225 -1.52 -3.23 14.86
N MET A 226 -1.96 -2.69 15.98
CA MET A 226 -3.33 -2.89 16.46
C MET A 226 -4.37 -2.27 15.53
N GLN A 227 -4.12 -1.09 14.96
CA GLN A 227 -5.00 -0.51 13.95
C GLN A 227 -5.12 -1.39 12.71
N LEU A 228 -4.00 -1.87 12.16
CA LEU A 228 -3.99 -2.77 11.02
C LEU A 228 -4.81 -4.04 11.30
N ARG A 229 -4.58 -4.69 12.45
CA ARG A 229 -5.35 -5.87 12.85
C ARG A 229 -6.85 -5.59 12.96
N ASN A 230 -7.23 -4.43 13.51
CA ASN A 230 -8.63 -4.01 13.59
C ASN A 230 -9.26 -3.78 12.22
N ILE A 231 -8.55 -3.11 11.32
CA ILE A 231 -9.00 -2.85 9.95
C ILE A 231 -9.16 -4.16 9.18
N VAL A 232 -8.16 -5.06 9.25
CA VAL A 232 -8.21 -6.37 8.59
C VAL A 232 -9.33 -7.23 9.18
N TRP A 233 -9.50 -7.24 10.50
CA TRP A 233 -10.61 -7.95 11.15
C TRP A 233 -11.98 -7.48 10.63
N ARG A 234 -12.17 -6.16 10.53
CA ARG A 234 -13.41 -5.58 9.98
C ARG A 234 -13.67 -6.06 8.55
N LEU A 235 -12.64 -6.11 7.71
CA LEU A 235 -12.73 -6.60 6.35
C LEU A 235 -13.07 -8.10 6.29
N THR A 236 -12.42 -8.93 7.10
CA THR A 236 -12.63 -10.39 7.07
C THR A 236 -14.00 -10.81 7.60
N VAL A 237 -14.63 -10.00 8.45
CA VAL A 237 -16.01 -10.23 8.93
C VAL A 237 -17.06 -9.75 7.93
N ALA A 238 -16.82 -8.64 7.23
CA ALA A 238 -17.81 -8.02 6.35
C ALA A 238 -17.70 -8.43 4.87
N THR A 239 -16.58 -9.05 4.47
CA THR A 239 -16.28 -9.33 3.05
C THR A 239 -15.78 -10.77 2.87
N LYS A 240 -15.46 -11.13 1.62
CA LYS A 240 -14.83 -12.41 1.28
C LYS A 240 -13.31 -12.44 1.51
N ILE A 241 -12.73 -11.33 1.96
CA ILE A 241 -11.30 -11.25 2.23
C ILE A 241 -10.93 -12.18 3.38
N LYS A 242 -9.88 -12.97 3.18
CA LYS A 242 -9.38 -13.98 4.11
C LYS A 242 -8.02 -13.62 4.67
N GLU A 243 -7.21 -12.91 3.88
CA GLU A 243 -5.83 -12.58 4.21
C GLU A 243 -5.39 -11.27 3.56
N VAL A 244 -4.48 -10.57 4.25
CA VAL A 244 -3.93 -9.28 3.83
C VAL A 244 -2.42 -9.33 3.99
N VAL A 245 -1.70 -9.16 2.90
CA VAL A 245 -0.25 -8.93 2.87
C VAL A 245 -0.01 -7.43 2.91
N VAL A 246 0.94 -7.01 3.73
CA VAL A 246 1.39 -5.62 3.82
C VAL A 246 2.88 -5.58 3.50
N VAL A 247 3.24 -4.76 2.52
CA VAL A 247 4.62 -4.39 2.19
C VAL A 247 4.74 -2.89 2.47
N ASP A 248 5.44 -2.57 3.54
CA ASP A 248 5.46 -1.22 4.12
C ASP A 248 6.88 -0.65 4.14
N ARG A 249 6.99 0.65 4.35
CA ARG A 249 8.25 1.34 4.65
C ARG A 249 8.00 2.50 5.59
N VAL A 250 9.04 2.91 6.31
CA VAL A 250 9.00 4.16 7.09
C VAL A 250 9.52 5.28 6.19
N PRO A 251 8.79 6.39 6.02
CA PRO A 251 9.29 7.53 5.26
C PRO A 251 10.57 8.10 5.85
N CYS A 252 11.48 8.51 4.97
CA CYS A 252 12.57 9.40 5.32
C CYS A 252 12.07 10.85 5.42
N GLY A 253 12.82 11.71 6.11
CA GLY A 253 12.54 13.16 6.13
C GLY A 253 11.46 13.63 7.10
N LEU A 254 11.05 12.81 8.06
CA LEU A 254 10.08 13.20 9.10
C LEU A 254 10.65 14.28 10.03
N THR A 255 9.82 15.25 10.38
CA THR A 255 10.12 16.24 11.44
C THR A 255 10.17 15.54 12.81
N GLU A 256 10.81 16.18 13.81
CA GLU A 256 10.87 15.61 15.17
C GLU A 256 9.49 15.35 15.78
N GLU A 257 8.50 16.22 15.52
CA GLU A 257 7.13 15.98 15.98
C GLU A 257 6.46 14.81 15.26
N GLN A 258 6.71 14.65 13.95
CA GLN A 258 6.20 13.50 13.21
C GLN A 258 6.83 12.19 13.71
N LYS A 259 8.13 12.18 14.03
CA LYS A 259 8.83 10.99 14.55
C LYS A 259 8.19 10.47 15.84
N LYS A 260 7.74 11.34 16.75
CA LYS A 260 7.12 10.94 18.02
C LYS A 260 5.88 10.07 17.88
N ILE A 261 5.15 10.24 16.78
CA ILE A 261 3.89 9.52 16.51
C ILE A 261 4.01 8.51 15.37
N THR A 262 5.16 8.43 14.69
CA THR A 262 5.38 7.52 13.56
C THR A 262 6.04 6.24 14.07
N PRO A 263 5.60 5.05 13.61
CA PRO A 263 6.35 3.81 13.84
C PRO A 263 7.82 3.95 13.45
N GLU A 264 8.71 3.45 14.30
CA GLU A 264 10.16 3.51 14.03
C GLU A 264 10.59 2.47 12.99
N GLN A 265 9.75 1.45 12.77
CA GLN A 265 10.00 0.33 11.87
C GLN A 265 8.74 0.02 11.05
N PRO A 266 8.90 -0.53 9.84
CA PRO A 266 7.76 -0.81 8.97
C PRO A 266 6.89 -1.96 9.48
N TYR A 267 5.63 -2.01 9.02
CA TYR A 267 4.80 -3.20 9.15
C TYR A 267 4.91 -4.12 7.92
N ASN A 268 5.81 -5.11 7.94
CA ASN A 268 5.87 -6.11 6.87
C ASN A 268 5.29 -7.43 7.35
N GLY A 269 4.21 -7.90 6.73
CA GLY A 269 3.55 -9.08 7.27
C GLY A 269 2.37 -9.58 6.48
N ILE A 270 1.82 -10.69 6.97
CA ILE A 270 0.57 -11.26 6.51
C ILE A 270 -0.35 -11.49 7.70
N ILE A 271 -1.58 -11.00 7.59
CA ILE A 271 -2.64 -11.18 8.58
C ILE A 271 -3.71 -12.07 7.95
N LYS A 272 -4.05 -13.18 8.61
CA LYS A 272 -4.99 -14.21 8.15
C LYS A 272 -6.15 -14.40 9.12
N ASN A 273 -7.33 -14.67 8.57
CA ASN A 273 -8.45 -15.21 9.33
C ASN A 273 -8.24 -16.73 9.50
N PRO A 274 -8.02 -17.25 10.73
CA PRO A 274 -7.74 -18.67 10.95
C PRO A 274 -8.96 -19.57 10.86
N LEU A 275 -10.17 -19.00 10.73
CA LEU A 275 -11.42 -19.76 10.65
C LEU A 275 -11.83 -20.08 9.21
N VAL A 276 -10.88 -19.96 8.27
CA VAL A 276 -11.10 -20.12 6.82
C VAL A 276 -10.07 -21.05 6.20
#